data_AF-A0A3D5RXI0-F1
#
_entry.id   AF-A0A3D5RXI0-F1
#
_cell.length_a   1.000
_cell.length_b   1.000
_cell.length_c   1.000
_cell.angle_alpha   90.00
_cell.angle_beta   90.00
_cell.angle_gamma   90.00
#
_symmetry.space_group_name_H-M   'P 1'
#
loop_
_entity.id
_entity.type
_entity.pdbx_description
1 polymer ?
#
loop_
_entity_poly.entity_id
_entity_poly.type
_entity_poly.pdbx_seq_one_letter_code
_entity_poly.pdbx_strand_id
1 'polypeptide(L)' 'MTEPNFEFLHGRTTKNMIELPKSWEEDIDMSTVTIHLTQVGSNQDLRVKRHQGNEIHLSTNGLPVDCYYMIVGELLDKDA' A
#
# COMPACT_ATOMS: atom_id res chain seq x y z
N MET A 1 -12.65 -22.39 9.55
CA MET A 1 -12.04 -21.24 8.88
C MET A 1 -12.10 -20.10 9.87
N THR A 2 -10.96 -19.75 10.47
CA THR A 2 -10.83 -18.51 11.24
C THR A 2 -10.99 -17.37 10.24
N GLU A 3 -11.79 -16.35 10.55
CA GLU A 3 -11.87 -15.16 9.69
C GLU A 3 -10.49 -14.51 9.62
N PRO A 4 -9.94 -14.21 8.42
CA PRO A 4 -8.66 -13.52 8.33
C PRO A 4 -8.82 -12.13 8.95
N ASN A 5 -7.97 -11.82 9.92
CA ASN A 5 -7.92 -10.53 10.58
C ASN A 5 -6.95 -9.64 9.80
N PHE A 6 -7.45 -8.60 9.15
CA PHE A 6 -6.64 -7.71 8.31
C PHE A 6 -6.93 -6.25 8.63
N GLU A 7 -5.92 -5.41 8.44
CA GLU A 7 -6.06 -3.97 8.48
C GLU A 7 -5.97 -3.41 7.06
N PHE A 8 -6.67 -2.31 6.78
CA PHE A 8 -6.61 -1.67 5.47
C PHE A 8 -6.43 -0.16 5.59
N LEU A 9 -5.68 0.40 4.64
CA LEU A 9 -5.44 1.82 4.48
C LEU A 9 -5.92 2.25 3.10
N HIS A 10 -6.82 3.25 3.07
CA HIS A 10 -7.31 3.83 1.82
C HIS A 10 -7.05 5.33 1.80
N GLY A 11 -6.60 5.84 0.66
CA GLY A 11 -6.35 7.26 0.49
C GLY A 11 -6.12 7.67 -0.97
N ARG A 12 -5.79 8.95 -1.15
CA ARG A 12 -5.36 9.52 -2.43
C ARG A 12 -4.01 10.18 -2.26
N THR A 13 -3.16 10.10 -3.28
CA THR A 13 -1.87 10.78 -3.29
C THR A 13 -1.56 11.37 -4.66
N THR A 14 -0.85 12.49 -4.65
CA THR A 14 -0.19 13.07 -5.83
C THR A 14 1.34 12.96 -5.74
N LYS A 15 1.84 12.26 -4.71
CA LYS A 15 3.25 11.99 -4.49
C LYS A 15 3.61 10.62 -5.02
N ASN A 16 4.88 10.43 -5.36
CA ASN A 16 5.45 9.14 -5.77
C ASN A 16 5.78 8.20 -4.59
N MET A 17 5.33 8.53 -3.39
CA MET A 17 5.58 7.76 -2.16
C MET A 17 4.33 7.78 -1.29
N ILE A 18 3.98 6.62 -0.75
CA ILE A 18 2.96 6.42 0.28
C ILE A 18 3.68 5.90 1.52
N GLU A 19 3.51 6.58 2.65
CA GLU A 19 4.02 6.14 3.95
C GLU A 19 2.92 5.36 4.68
N LEU A 20 3.24 4.13 5.08
CA LEU A 20 2.40 3.32 5.93
C LEU A 20 2.48 3.82 7.38
N PRO A 21 1.40 3.66 8.17
CA PRO A 21 1.44 3.93 9.60
C PRO A 21 2.55 3.15 10.28
N LYS A 22 3.24 3.78 11.24
CA LYS A 22 4.30 3.09 12.00
C LYS A 22 3.81 1.84 12.74
N SER A 23 2.53 1.82 13.16
CA SER A 23 1.93 0.64 13.80
C SER A 23 1.97 -0.61 12.92
N TRP A 24 1.98 -0.47 11.60
CA TRP A 24 2.03 -1.62 10.68
C TRP A 24 3.33 -2.41 10.81
N GLU A 25 4.43 -1.79 11.23
CA GLU A 25 5.68 -2.52 11.47
C GLU A 25 5.57 -3.49 12.68
N GLU A 26 4.67 -3.22 13.63
CA GLU A 26 4.50 -4.00 14.86
C GLU A 26 3.30 -4.94 14.83
N ASP A 27 2.26 -4.59 14.08
CA ASP A 27 0.96 -5.26 14.12
C ASP A 27 0.67 -6.09 12.86
N ILE A 28 1.32 -5.83 11.72
CA ILE A 28 0.99 -6.42 10.42
C ILE A 28 2.12 -7.33 9.92
N ASP A 29 1.77 -8.49 9.37
CA ASP A 29 2.72 -9.29 8.61
C ASP A 29 2.99 -8.59 7.27
N MET A 30 4.11 -7.86 7.22
CA MET A 30 4.52 -7.07 6.06
C MET A 30 4.72 -7.91 4.78
N SER A 31 4.83 -9.24 4.87
CA SER A 31 4.90 -10.13 3.72
C SER A 31 3.56 -10.35 3.02
N THR A 32 2.44 -10.07 3.70
CA THR A 32 1.07 -10.22 3.19
C THR A 32 0.54 -8.94 2.53
N VAL A 33 1.27 -7.83 2.65
CA VAL A 33 0.83 -6.51 2.21
C VAL A 33 0.54 -6.51 0.71
N THR A 34 -0.71 -6.23 0.37
CA THR A 34 -1.21 -6.10 -0.99
C THR A 34 -1.60 -4.66 -1.27
N ILE A 35 -1.22 -4.14 -2.45
CA ILE A 35 -1.38 -2.74 -2.82
C ILE A 35 -2.19 -2.65 -4.12
N HIS A 36 -3.35 -2.00 -4.06
CA HIS A 36 -4.17 -1.67 -5.21
C HIS A 36 -4.10 -0.18 -5.51
N LEU A 37 -3.83 0.17 -6.76
CA LEU A 37 -3.74 1.56 -7.21
C LEU A 37 -4.81 1.83 -8.27
N THR A 38 -5.46 2.99 -8.16
CA THR A 38 -6.43 3.48 -9.16
C THR A 38 -6.01 4.86 -9.62
N GLN A 39 -5.48 4.95 -10.84
CA GLN A 39 -5.06 6.22 -11.44
C GLN A 39 -6.26 7.14 -11.70
N VAL A 40 -6.03 8.45 -11.60
CA VAL A 40 -7.04 9.48 -11.86
C VAL A 40 -6.64 10.31 -13.09
N GLY A 41 -7.59 10.49 -14.02
CA GLY A 41 -7.38 11.29 -15.22
C GLY A 41 -6.79 10.48 -16.38
N SER A 42 -5.54 10.75 -16.73
CA SER A 42 -4.85 10.11 -17.85
C SER A 42 -4.23 8.76 -17.48
N ASN A 43 -3.93 7.95 -18.50
CA ASN A 43 -3.18 6.71 -18.29
C ASN A 43 -1.70 7.02 -18.00
N GLN A 44 -1.31 6.85 -16.74
CA GLN A 44 0.01 7.20 -16.21
C GLN A 44 1.00 6.03 -16.25
N ASP A 45 0.60 4.82 -16.68
CA ASP A 45 1.37 3.59 -16.50
C ASP A 45 1.83 3.43 -15.03
N LEU A 46 0.89 3.69 -14.12
CA LEU A 46 1.13 3.73 -12.69
C LEU A 46 1.41 2.31 -12.16
N ARG A 47 2.52 2.16 -11.44
CA ARG A 47 2.94 0.88 -10.84
C ARG A 47 3.68 1.07 -9.52
N VAL A 48 3.61 0.04 -8.67
CA VAL A 48 4.48 -0.07 -7.50
C VAL A 48 5.89 -0.36 -7.97
N LYS A 49 6.85 0.52 -7.62
CA LYS A 49 8.27 0.37 -7.95
C LYS A 49 9.00 -0.49 -6.92
N ARG A 50 8.73 -0.26 -5.64
CA ARG A 50 9.27 -1.05 -4.51
C ARG A 50 8.42 -0.82 -3.26
N HIS A 51 8.43 -1.81 -2.38
CA HIS A 51 7.95 -1.74 -1.00
C HIS A 51 9.16 -1.97 -0.10
N GLN A 52 9.50 -1.01 0.75
CA GLN A 52 10.66 -1.07 1.63
C GLN A 52 10.30 -0.53 3.01
N GLY A 53 10.26 -1.42 4.01
CA GLY A 53 9.78 -1.06 5.34
C GLY A 53 8.36 -0.51 5.26
N ASN A 54 8.13 0.67 5.83
CA ASN A 54 6.85 1.37 5.78
C ASN A 54 6.66 2.27 4.54
N GLU A 55 7.57 2.24 3.55
CA GLU A 55 7.46 3.09 2.36
C GLU A 55 7.09 2.30 1.10
N ILE A 56 6.05 2.77 0.42
CA ILE A 56 5.65 2.28 -0.90
C ILE A 56 6.02 3.34 -1.94
N HIS A 57 6.95 3.00 -2.82
CA HIS A 57 7.42 3.88 -3.88
C HIS A 57 6.66 3.58 -5.17
N LEU A 58 6.13 4.62 -5.81
CA LEU A 58 5.36 4.55 -7.04
C LEU A 58 6.21 5.03 -8.23
N SER A 59 5.88 4.53 -9.43
CA SER A 59 6.44 5.06 -10.68
C SER A 59 5.37 5.18 -11.75
N THR A 60 5.60 6.09 -12.70
CA THR A 60 4.74 6.39 -13.84
C THR A 60 5.59 6.42 -15.12
N ASN A 61 4.94 6.62 -16.27
CA ASN A 61 5.55 6.90 -17.56
C ASN A 61 6.10 8.34 -17.72
N GLY A 62 6.34 9.06 -16.61
CA GLY A 62 6.83 10.45 -16.62
C GLY A 62 5.73 11.50 -16.43
N LEU A 63 4.45 11.10 -16.42
CA LEU A 63 3.36 11.95 -15.98
C LEU A 63 3.36 12.10 -14.44
N PRO A 64 2.86 13.24 -13.90
CA PRO A 64 2.66 13.40 -12.46
C PRO A 64 1.77 12.28 -11.90
N VAL A 65 2.10 11.82 -10.68
CA VAL A 65 1.26 10.85 -9.97
C VAL A 65 -0.05 11.53 -9.56
N ASP A 66 -1.18 10.86 -9.83
CA ASP A 66 -2.45 11.14 -9.18
C ASP A 66 -3.24 9.83 -9.11
N CYS A 67 -3.37 9.28 -7.90
CA CYS A 67 -4.04 8.00 -7.72
C CYS A 67 -4.68 7.84 -6.35
N TYR A 68 -5.73 7.04 -6.31
CA TYR A 68 -6.20 6.40 -5.09
C TYR A 68 -5.39 5.12 -4.83
N TYR A 69 -5.27 4.76 -3.56
CA TYR A 69 -4.66 3.51 -3.13
C TYR A 69 -5.55 2.83 -2.09
N MET A 70 -5.56 1.51 -2.13
CA MET A 70 -6.09 0.64 -1.09
C MET A 70 -5.02 -0.39 -0.77
N ILE A 71 -4.54 -0.39 0.46
CA ILE A 71 -3.47 -1.23 0.94
C ILE A 71 -4.06 -2.12 2.02
N VAL A 72 -3.80 -3.42 1.97
CA VAL A 72 -4.33 -4.41 2.90
C VAL A 72 -3.17 -5.24 3.42
N GLY A 73 -3.15 -5.51 4.71
CA GLY A 73 -2.19 -6.44 5.34
C GLY A 73 -2.87 -7.28 6.41
N GLU A 74 -2.46 -8.53 6.54
CA GLU A 74 -2.92 -9.42 7.60
C GLU A 74 -2.24 -9.07 8.92
N LEU A 75 -3.02 -9.06 10.00
CA LEU A 75 -2.47 -8.84 11.34
C LEU A 75 -1.60 -10.03 11.75
N LEU A 76 -0.49 -9.76 12.43
CA LEU A 76 0.37 -10.78 13.01
C LEU A 76 -0.44 -11.63 13.99
N ASP A 77 -0.27 -12.95 13.89
CA ASP A 77 -0.77 -13.87 14.90
C ASP A 77 0.13 -13.74 16.14
N LYS A 78 -0.36 -13.02 17.15
CA LYS A 78 0.39 -12.74 18.38
C LYS A 78 0.37 -13.91 19.38
N ASP A 79 -0.33 -15.01 19.06
CA ASP A 79 -0.56 -16.14 19.96
C ASP A 79 0.19 -17.44 19.55
N ALA A 80 1.23 -17.35 18.72
CA ALA A 80 2.04 -18.50 18.25
C ALA A 80 3.22 -18.88 19.15
#